data_AF-A0A1V6SK50-F1
#
_entry.id   AF-A0A1V6SK50-F1
#
_cell.length_a   1.000
_cell.length_b   1.000
_cell.length_c   1.000
_cell.angle_alpha   90.00
_cell.angle_beta   90.00
_cell.angle_gamma   90.00
#
_symmetry.space_group_name_H-M   'P 1'
#
loop_
_entity.id
_entity.type
_entity.pdbx_description
1 polymer ?
#
loop_
_entity_poly.entity_id
_entity_poly.type
_entity_poly.pdbx_seq_one_letter_code
_entity_poly.pdbx_strand_id
1 'polypeptide(L)'
;MRDASHIPFDASKYAFRTNFDGLTTSDAAMKARLDDLAKLYQKALARYESEDKKARKEHSEEREEGMTENEFKDWVLQNYPALSQSRAELSQLGSQLSNAAAHAFGSAYTEKLQKEQAELNQAGWMEGYQPDFF
;
A
#
# COMPACT_ATOMS: atom_id res chain seq x y z
N MET A 1 1.16 17.52 9.96
CA MET A 1 0.90 16.71 8.75
C MET A 1 -0.32 15.87 9.02
N ARG A 2 -1.18 15.69 8.01
CA ARG A 2 -2.29 14.74 8.11
C ARG A 2 -1.75 13.31 7.94
N ASP A 3 -2.37 12.33 8.59
CA ASP A 3 -2.06 10.92 8.29
C ASP A 3 -2.66 10.50 6.93
N ALA A 4 -2.25 9.33 6.43
CA ALA A 4 -2.68 8.80 5.14
C ALA A 4 -4.20 8.60 5.03
N SER A 5 -4.92 8.43 6.14
CA SER A 5 -6.36 8.17 6.13
C SER A 5 -7.19 9.39 5.72
N HIS A 6 -6.60 10.59 5.75
CA HIS A 6 -7.26 11.82 5.32
C HIS A 6 -7.37 11.99 3.79
N ILE A 7 -6.69 11.16 3.01
CA ILE A 7 -6.74 11.20 1.55
C ILE A 7 -7.14 9.84 0.98
N PRO A 8 -7.82 9.79 -0.18
CA PRO A 8 -8.06 8.53 -0.88
C PRO A 8 -6.76 7.76 -1.12
N PHE A 9 -6.81 6.45 -0.87
CA PHE A 9 -5.69 5.58 -1.19
C PHE A 9 -5.53 5.49 -2.71
N ASP A 10 -4.29 5.55 -3.18
CA ASP A 10 -3.93 5.44 -4.59
C ASP A 10 -2.90 4.31 -4.74
N ALA A 11 -3.35 3.18 -5.30
CA ALA A 11 -2.51 2.01 -5.47
C ALA A 11 -1.32 2.26 -6.42
N SER A 12 -1.47 3.19 -7.38
CA SER A 12 -0.44 3.47 -8.39
C SER A 12 0.84 4.04 -7.77
N LYS A 13 0.72 4.77 -6.65
CA LYS A 13 1.85 5.29 -5.86
C LYS A 13 2.75 4.19 -5.28
N TYR A 14 2.31 2.92 -5.30
CA TYR A 14 3.04 1.76 -4.75
C TYR A 14 3.54 0.79 -5.81
N ALA A 15 3.34 1.06 -7.11
CA ALA A 15 3.74 0.19 -8.21
C ALA A 15 5.25 -0.13 -8.21
N PHE A 16 6.05 0.80 -7.70
CA PHE A 16 7.51 0.71 -7.58
C PHE A 16 7.98 -0.56 -6.85
N ARG A 17 7.22 -1.05 -5.87
CA ARG A 17 7.57 -2.27 -5.11
C ARG A 17 7.63 -3.54 -5.95
N THR A 18 6.95 -3.54 -7.09
CA THR A 18 6.95 -4.65 -8.06
C THR A 18 7.81 -4.38 -9.29
N ASN A 19 8.47 -3.23 -9.37
CA ASN A 19 9.34 -2.88 -10.46
C ASN A 19 10.75 -3.44 -10.21
N PHE A 20 11.06 -4.59 -10.80
CA PHE A 20 12.39 -5.21 -10.73
C PHE A 20 13.30 -4.84 -11.90
N ASP A 21 12.95 -3.84 -12.72
CA ASP A 21 13.78 -3.42 -13.84
C ASP A 21 15.17 -2.99 -13.38
N GLY A 22 16.18 -3.46 -14.11
CA GLY A 22 17.59 -3.25 -13.79
C GLY A 22 18.14 -4.19 -12.70
N LEU A 23 17.32 -5.04 -12.09
CA LEU A 23 17.75 -6.03 -11.11
C LEU A 23 17.84 -7.41 -11.75
N THR A 24 18.95 -8.11 -11.52
CA THR A 24 19.19 -9.43 -12.09
C THR A 24 19.51 -10.44 -11.00
N THR A 25 18.89 -11.61 -11.08
CA THR A 25 19.22 -12.78 -10.28
C THR A 25 19.42 -13.98 -11.21
N SER A 26 20.41 -14.84 -10.91
CA SER A 26 20.64 -16.09 -11.64
C SER A 26 19.78 -17.24 -11.11
N ASP A 27 19.06 -17.03 -9.99
CA ASP A 27 18.19 -18.03 -9.38
C ASP A 27 16.79 -18.01 -10.02
N ALA A 28 16.52 -19.01 -10.86
CA ALA A 28 15.23 -19.16 -11.55
C ALA A 28 14.07 -19.41 -10.58
N ALA A 29 14.30 -20.08 -9.45
CA ALA A 29 13.26 -20.34 -8.47
C ALA A 29 12.88 -19.04 -7.74
N MET A 30 13.86 -18.18 -7.45
CA MET A 30 13.61 -16.85 -6.86
C MET A 30 12.85 -15.95 -7.82
N LYS A 31 13.17 -15.98 -9.12
CA LYS A 31 12.43 -15.22 -10.12
C LYS A 31 10.95 -15.61 -10.17
N ALA A 32 10.64 -16.91 -10.24
CA ALA A 32 9.26 -17.39 -10.23
C ALA A 32 8.51 -16.98 -8.95
N ARG A 33 9.16 -17.12 -7.79
CA ARG A 33 8.59 -16.70 -6.49
C ARG A 33 8.30 -15.20 -6.45
N LEU A 34 9.18 -14.37 -7.01
CA LEU A 34 8.98 -12.92 -7.07
C LEU A 34 7.82 -12.53 -7.98
N ASP A 35 7.69 -13.17 -9.14
CA ASP A 35 6.58 -12.92 -10.06
C ASP A 35 5.23 -13.27 -9.41
N ASP A 36 5.16 -14.36 -8.65
CA ASP A 36 3.95 -14.76 -7.92
C ASP A 36 3.63 -13.79 -6.77
N LEU A 37 4.63 -13.41 -5.97
CA LEU A 37 4.46 -12.42 -4.89
C LEU A 37 4.07 -11.05 -5.43
N ALA A 38 4.63 -10.62 -6.56
CA ALA A 38 4.29 -9.35 -7.19
C ALA A 38 2.83 -9.32 -7.63
N LYS A 39 2.32 -10.40 -8.24
CA LYS A 39 0.89 -10.53 -8.61
C LYS A 39 -0.01 -10.49 -7.38
N LEU A 40 0.35 -11.21 -6.31
CA LEU A 40 -0.41 -11.19 -5.06
C LEU A 40 -0.43 -9.79 -4.43
N TYR A 41 0.71 -9.12 -4.40
CA TYR A 41 0.83 -7.76 -3.88
C TYR A 41 0.00 -6.76 -4.70
N GLN A 42 0.06 -6.82 -6.04
CA GLN A 42 -0.77 -5.98 -6.92
C GLN A 42 -2.27 -6.21 -6.70
N LYS A 43 -2.68 -7.48 -6.52
CA LYS A 43 -4.06 -7.81 -6.19
C LYS A 43 -4.48 -7.24 -4.83
N ALA A 44 -3.60 -7.30 -3.82
CA ALA A 44 -3.86 -6.73 -2.50
C ALA A 44 -3.93 -5.20 -2.53
N LEU A 45 -3.09 -4.54 -3.33
CA LEU A 45 -3.16 -3.09 -3.57
C LEU A 45 -4.52 -2.69 -4.14
N ALA A 46 -4.94 -3.35 -5.23
CA ALA A 46 -6.24 -3.07 -5.86
C ALA A 46 -7.42 -3.37 -4.93
N ARG A 47 -7.31 -4.42 -4.10
CA ARG A 47 -8.31 -4.72 -3.07
C ARG A 47 -8.40 -3.60 -2.04
N TYR A 48 -7.27 -3.18 -1.47
CA TYR A 48 -7.24 -2.13 -0.46
C TYR A 48 -7.78 -0.81 -1.00
N GLU A 49 -7.38 -0.42 -2.22
CA GLU A 49 -7.93 0.76 -2.91
C GLU A 49 -9.44 0.68 -3.11
N SER A 50 -9.95 -0.48 -3.55
CA SER A 50 -11.40 -0.67 -3.69
C SER A 50 -12.13 -0.58 -2.36
N GLU A 51 -11.57 -1.12 -1.28
CA GLU A 51 -12.19 -1.07 0.05
C GLU A 51 -12.12 0.34 0.65
N ASP A 52 -11.02 1.09 0.46
CA ASP A 52 -10.90 2.49 0.89
C ASP A 52 -11.96 3.35 0.19
N LYS A 53 -12.13 3.17 -1.13
CA LYS A 53 -13.14 3.89 -1.90
C LYS A 53 -14.56 3.61 -1.43
N LYS A 54 -14.89 2.35 -1.15
CA LYS A 54 -16.22 1.96 -0.63
C LYS A 54 -16.46 2.55 0.76
N ALA A 55 -15.50 2.38 1.67
CA ALA A 55 -15.59 2.91 3.03
C ALA A 55 -15.77 4.44 3.03
N ARG A 56 -15.04 5.18 2.17
CA ARG A 56 -15.19 6.63 2.06
C ARG A 56 -16.55 7.05 1.54
N LYS A 57 -17.09 6.29 0.59
CA LYS A 57 -18.42 6.53 0.05
C LYS A 57 -19.47 6.37 1.15
N GLU A 58 -19.45 5.24 1.85
CA GLU A 58 -20.38 4.96 2.96
C GLU A 58 -20.26 6.01 4.08
N HIS A 59 -19.03 6.39 4.45
CA HIS A 59 -18.80 7.46 5.43
C HIS A 59 -19.36 8.82 4.99
N SER A 60 -19.23 9.17 3.71
CA SER A 60 -19.78 10.41 3.16
C SER A 60 -21.31 10.40 3.20
N GLU A 61 -21.93 9.28 2.81
CA GLU A 61 -23.39 9.10 2.85
C GLU A 61 -23.92 9.22 4.29
N GLU A 62 -23.30 8.54 5.25
CA GLU A 62 -23.69 8.65 6.66
C GLU A 62 -23.49 10.07 7.23
N ARG A 63 -22.46 10.80 6.78
CA ARG A 63 -22.26 12.20 7.18
C ARG A 63 -23.33 13.11 6.61
N GLU A 64 -23.68 12.95 5.33
CA GLU A 64 -24.72 13.72 4.66
C GLU A 64 -26.11 13.49 5.28
N GLU A 65 -26.38 12.26 5.72
CA GLU A 65 -27.61 11.89 6.43
C GLU A 65 -27.58 12.27 7.93
N GLY A 66 -26.48 12.82 8.44
CA GLY A 66 -26.31 13.21 9.84
C GLY A 66 -26.22 12.03 10.81
N MET A 67 -25.92 10.82 10.32
CA MET A 67 -25.77 9.61 11.12
C MET A 67 -24.41 9.53 11.83
N THR A 68 -23.40 10.24 11.34
CA THR A 68 -22.07 10.28 11.96
C THR A 68 -21.43 11.66 11.87
N GLU A 69 -20.75 12.07 12.94
CA GLU A 69 -19.84 13.22 12.93
C GLU A 69 -18.37 12.78 13.00
N ASN A 70 -18.11 11.48 13.20
CA ASN A 70 -16.77 10.94 13.36
C ASN A 70 -15.92 11.22 12.12
N GLU A 71 -14.63 11.46 12.32
CA GLU A 71 -13.67 11.49 11.21
C GLU A 71 -13.58 10.09 10.58
N PHE A 72 -13.28 10.04 9.28
CA PHE A 72 -13.19 8.78 8.52
C PHE A 72 -12.33 7.74 9.24
N LYS A 73 -11.17 8.14 9.75
CA LYS A 73 -10.19 7.27 10.43
C LYS A 73 -10.76 6.55 11.65
N ASP A 74 -11.63 7.20 12.41
CA ASP A 74 -12.23 6.65 13.63
C ASP A 74 -13.47 5.83 13.26
N TRP A 75 -14.20 6.29 12.26
CA TRP A 75 -15.39 5.61 11.75
C TRP A 75 -15.06 4.24 11.13
N VAL A 76 -14.00 4.13 10.32
CA VAL A 76 -13.66 2.86 9.66
C VAL A 76 -13.26 1.76 10.63
N LEU A 77 -12.74 2.10 11.81
CA LEU A 77 -12.36 1.12 12.83
C LEU A 77 -13.58 0.36 13.38
N GLN A 78 -14.75 0.99 13.38
CA GLN A 78 -15.98 0.42 13.93
C GLN A 78 -16.88 -0.15 12.83
N ASN A 79 -16.96 0.55 11.70
CA ASN A 79 -17.98 0.29 10.68
C ASN A 79 -17.46 -0.46 9.46
N TYR A 80 -16.14 -0.47 9.21
CA TYR A 80 -15.60 -1.07 7.99
C TYR A 80 -14.39 -2.01 8.24
N PRO A 81 -14.61 -3.17 8.91
CA PRO A 81 -13.52 -4.13 9.22
C PRO A 81 -12.77 -4.65 7.99
N ALA A 82 -13.42 -4.69 6.82
CA ALA A 82 -12.83 -5.15 5.57
C ALA A 82 -11.64 -4.29 5.11
N LEU A 83 -11.64 -2.99 5.44
CA LEU A 83 -10.53 -2.08 5.14
C LEU A 83 -9.32 -2.43 6.01
N SER A 84 -9.52 -2.67 7.30
CA SER A 84 -8.45 -3.10 8.21
C SER A 84 -7.85 -4.46 7.80
N GLN A 85 -8.71 -5.42 7.41
CA GLN A 85 -8.28 -6.73 6.93
C GLN A 85 -7.45 -6.64 5.64
N SER A 86 -7.91 -5.85 4.66
CA SER A 86 -7.17 -5.66 3.40
C SER A 86 -5.87 -4.89 3.61
N ARG A 87 -5.82 -3.94 4.56
CA ARG A 87 -4.58 -3.27 4.98
C ARG A 87 -3.56 -4.26 5.54
N ALA A 88 -3.99 -5.15 6.43
CA ALA A 88 -3.13 -6.17 7.02
C ALA A 88 -2.58 -7.15 5.97
N GLU A 89 -3.43 -7.61 5.04
CA GLU A 89 -3.04 -8.46 3.91
C GLU A 89 -2.00 -7.75 3.02
N LEU A 90 -2.23 -6.47 2.69
CA LEU A 90 -1.31 -5.67 1.90
C LEU A 90 0.05 -5.49 2.59
N SER A 91 0.08 -5.16 3.89
CA SER A 91 1.32 -5.08 4.68
C SER A 91 2.07 -6.42 4.73
N GLN A 92 1.36 -7.52 4.92
CA GLN A 92 1.95 -8.85 4.97
C GLN A 92 2.61 -9.21 3.63
N LEU A 93 1.91 -8.99 2.51
CA LEU A 93 2.44 -9.27 1.18
C LEU A 93 3.57 -8.31 0.80
N GLY A 94 3.49 -7.03 1.19
CA GLY A 94 4.56 -6.06 0.99
C GLY A 94 5.86 -6.46 1.70
N SER A 95 5.76 -6.97 2.93
CA SER A 95 6.90 -7.52 3.67
C SER A 95 7.46 -8.78 3.01
N GLN A 96 6.60 -9.73 2.59
CA GLN A 96 7.05 -10.95 1.92
C GLN A 96 7.76 -10.66 0.60
N LEU A 97 7.20 -9.75 -0.21
CA LEU A 97 7.80 -9.29 -1.46
C LEU A 97 9.17 -8.66 -1.22
N SER A 98 9.25 -7.74 -0.26
CA SER A 98 10.51 -7.05 0.06
C SER A 98 11.59 -8.02 0.54
N ASN A 99 11.21 -8.98 1.39
CA ASN A 99 12.14 -10.00 1.88
C ASN A 99 12.63 -10.91 0.74
N ALA A 100 11.73 -11.36 -0.13
CA ALA A 100 12.10 -12.19 -1.28
C ALA A 100 12.99 -11.43 -2.27
N ALA A 101 12.69 -10.15 -2.53
CA ALA A 101 13.47 -9.33 -3.46
C ALA A 101 14.86 -8.99 -2.88
N ALA A 102 14.96 -8.73 -1.57
CA ALA A 102 16.25 -8.57 -0.91
C ALA A 102 17.09 -9.86 -0.96
N HIS A 103 16.48 -11.05 -0.85
CA HIS A 103 17.19 -12.31 -1.02
C HIS A 103 17.65 -12.53 -2.48
N ALA A 104 16.83 -12.16 -3.46
CA ALA A 104 17.12 -12.39 -4.87
C ALA A 104 18.15 -11.42 -5.46
N PHE A 105 18.09 -10.14 -5.04
CA PHE A 105 18.83 -9.03 -5.65
C PHE A 105 19.83 -8.37 -4.70
N GLY A 106 19.80 -8.70 -3.41
CA GLY A 106 20.71 -8.14 -2.42
C GLY A 106 20.50 -6.64 -2.19
N SER A 107 21.61 -5.93 -1.96
CA SER A 107 21.60 -4.50 -1.60
C SER A 107 21.02 -3.60 -2.69
N ALA A 108 21.15 -3.99 -3.96
CA ALA A 108 20.63 -3.24 -5.09
C ALA A 108 19.10 -3.01 -4.99
N TYR A 109 18.36 -4.03 -4.53
CA TYR A 109 16.93 -3.87 -4.28
C TYR A 109 16.66 -2.97 -3.07
N THR A 110 17.40 -3.14 -1.97
CA THR A 110 17.17 -2.35 -0.76
C THR A 110 17.44 -0.86 -0.98
N GLU A 111 18.47 -0.53 -1.77
CA GLU A 111 18.81 0.85 -2.14
C GLU A 111 17.72 1.46 -3.04
N LYS A 112 17.26 0.71 -4.04
CA LYS A 112 16.15 1.12 -4.91
C LYS A 112 14.87 1.38 -4.09
N LEU A 113 14.51 0.43 -3.22
CA LEU A 113 13.33 0.53 -2.36
C LEU A 113 13.39 1.74 -1.43
N GLN A 114 14.54 2.00 -0.79
CA GLN A 114 14.73 3.15 0.09
C GLN A 114 14.58 4.47 -0.66
N LYS A 115 15.14 4.56 -1.87
CA LYS A 115 15.02 5.75 -2.71
C LYS A 115 13.56 6.02 -3.10
N GLU A 116 12.85 5.01 -3.58
CA GLU A 116 11.46 5.15 -4.02
C GLU A 116 10.52 5.44 -2.82
N GLN A 117 10.78 4.86 -1.64
CA GLN A 117 10.07 5.21 -0.41
C GLN A 117 10.33 6.66 0.04
N ALA A 118 11.57 7.14 -0.11
CA ALA A 118 11.90 8.52 0.20
C ALA A 118 11.21 9.50 -0.76
N GLU A 119 11.15 9.17 -2.06
CA GLU A 119 10.40 9.94 -3.07
C GLU A 119 8.90 9.97 -2.76
N LEU A 120 8.30 8.83 -2.40
CA LEU A 120 6.91 8.78 -1.96
C LEU A 120 6.66 9.64 -0.72
N ASN A 121 7.55 9.55 0.28
CA ASN A 121 7.46 10.34 1.50
C ASN A 121 7.57 11.85 1.22
N GLN A 122 8.49 12.25 0.34
CA GLN A 122 8.66 13.64 -0.07
C GLN A 122 7.42 14.15 -0.82
N ALA A 123 6.87 13.35 -1.73
CA ALA A 123 5.63 13.68 -2.44
C ALA A 123 4.46 13.88 -1.46
N GLY A 124 4.29 12.97 -0.51
CA GLY A 124 3.29 13.11 0.56
C GLY A 124 3.50 14.39 1.37
N TRP A 125 4.74 14.69 1.75
CA TRP A 125 5.07 15.90 2.50
C TRP A 125 4.67 17.18 1.75
N MET A 126 4.93 17.25 0.44
CA MET A 126 4.51 18.37 -0.41
C MET A 126 2.99 18.47 -0.55
N GLU A 127 2.28 17.34 -0.53
CA GLU A 127 0.81 17.27 -0.51
C GLU A 127 0.21 17.41 0.90
N GLY A 128 1.05 17.58 1.94
CA GLY A 128 0.63 17.84 3.32
C GLY A 128 0.23 16.60 4.14
N TYR A 129 0.54 15.38 3.69
CA TYR A 129 0.22 14.13 4.37
C TYR A 129 1.43 13.19 4.52
N GLN A 130 1.35 12.26 5.47
CA GLN A 130 2.35 11.19 5.61
C GLN A 130 1.84 9.91 4.95
N PRO A 131 2.52 9.36 3.92
CA PRO A 131 2.12 8.10 3.29
C PRO A 131 2.27 6.90 4.23
N ASP A 132 1.45 5.88 4.01
CA ASP A 132 1.64 4.57 4.64
C ASP A 132 2.73 3.79 3.90
N PHE A 133 3.47 2.96 4.63
CA PHE A 133 4.44 2.03 4.05
C PHE A 133 3.94 0.59 4.22
N PHE A 134 3.73 -0.12 3.11
CA PHE A 134 3.23 -1.50 3.06
C PHE A 134 4.22 -2.45 2.40
#